data_AF-A0A7H4MXR6-F1
#
_entry.id   AF-A0A7H4MXR6-F1
#
_cell.length_a   1.000
_cell.length_b   1.000
_cell.length_c   1.000
_cell.angle_alpha   90.00
_cell.angle_beta   90.00
_cell.angle_gamma   90.00
#
_symmetry.space_group_name_H-M   'P 1'
#
loop_
_entity.id
_entity.type
_entity.pdbx_description
1 polymer ?
#
loop_
_entity_poly.entity_id
_entity_poly.type
_entity_poly.pdbx_seq_one_letter_code
_entity_poly.pdbx_strand_id
1 'polypeptide(L)'
;MANYRVIDKQNWPRKDHFDFYRGFANPSFNLCVPVEAQRLYECAKDRGVSFFQLALYALVRAANGVPQLKQRLLGDDIIEYDQLAVMTPVMTAQEGFRQVWCDNAADFAAFSHAATPNIEAAKHTAPAPLIVNGENFFCASCLPWLHFSAITHAEYYVGAAVPALTWGKLKNGIIPVAGKFNHAFVDGLHASRFFARVEEGVRRAGDPLAGRINIVPVIPLPRPFPGWLPLPALLQIQHAGCLRLQLQQPARFPQNLSH
;
A
#
# COMPACT_ATOMS: atom_id res chain seq x y z
N MET A 1 -7.92 21.56 2.41
CA MET A 1 -7.23 20.60 3.31
C MET A 1 -7.94 19.27 3.20
N ALA A 2 -7.22 18.14 3.27
CA ALA A 2 -7.86 16.83 3.25
C ALA A 2 -8.66 16.61 4.54
N ASN A 3 -9.87 16.07 4.42
CA ASN A 3 -10.68 15.75 5.58
C ASN A 3 -10.15 14.49 6.28
N TYR A 4 -10.13 14.55 7.61
CA TYR A 4 -9.75 13.43 8.47
C TYR A 4 -10.58 13.45 9.74
N ARG A 5 -10.65 12.30 10.40
CA ARG A 5 -11.14 12.16 11.77
C ARG A 5 -10.00 11.78 12.70
N VAL A 6 -10.03 12.30 13.91
CA VAL A 6 -9.13 11.86 14.99
C VAL A 6 -9.66 10.54 15.55
N ILE A 7 -8.79 9.56 15.71
CA ILE A 7 -9.09 8.29 16.37
C ILE A 7 -8.90 8.48 17.86
N ASP A 8 -9.91 8.13 18.65
CA ASP A 8 -9.78 8.04 20.10
C ASP A 8 -8.77 6.95 20.46
N LYS A 9 -7.52 7.37 20.72
CA LYS A 9 -6.40 6.47 20.99
C LYS A 9 -6.65 5.61 22.23
N GLN A 10 -7.37 6.09 23.24
CA GLN A 10 -7.58 5.35 24.48
C GLN A 10 -8.51 4.15 24.27
N ASN A 11 -9.52 4.31 23.44
CA ASN A 11 -10.47 3.25 23.10
C ASN A 11 -10.14 2.53 21.79
N TRP A 12 -9.01 2.84 21.16
CA TRP A 12 -8.61 2.21 19.92
C TRP A 12 -8.08 0.78 20.17
N PRO A 13 -8.71 -0.27 19.61
CA PRO A 13 -8.32 -1.66 19.88
C PRO A 13 -6.87 -2.01 19.53
N ARG A 14 -6.20 -1.18 18.73
CA ARG A 14 -4.82 -1.39 18.29
C ARG A 14 -3.81 -0.50 19.01
N LYS A 15 -4.21 0.24 20.05
CA LYS A 15 -3.34 1.14 20.81
C LYS A 15 -2.04 0.44 21.23
N ASP A 16 -2.11 -0.75 21.81
CA ASP A 16 -0.93 -1.45 22.32
C ASP A 16 -0.01 -1.93 21.20
N HIS A 17 -0.57 -2.40 20.07
CA HIS A 17 0.22 -2.78 18.89
C HIS A 17 0.92 -1.55 18.30
N PHE A 18 0.21 -0.43 18.19
CA PHE A 18 0.76 0.82 17.72
C PHE A 18 1.91 1.31 18.62
N ASP A 19 1.70 1.36 19.94
CA ASP A 19 2.71 1.82 20.89
C ASP A 19 3.95 0.88 20.90
N PHE A 20 3.78 -0.42 20.66
CA PHE A 20 4.89 -1.37 20.51
C PHE A 20 5.69 -1.14 19.22
N TYR A 21 5.03 -1.19 18.06
CA TYR A 21 5.73 -1.10 16.76
C TYR A 21 6.29 0.30 16.49
N ARG A 22 5.65 1.38 16.96
CA ARG A 22 6.17 2.75 16.74
C ARG A 22 7.53 3.00 17.37
N GLY A 23 7.92 2.19 18.36
CA GLY A 23 9.22 2.29 19.03
C GLY A 23 10.36 1.63 18.25
N PHE A 24 10.08 0.97 17.14
CA PHE A 24 11.10 0.26 16.36
C PHE A 24 11.92 1.26 15.54
N ALA A 25 13.20 0.93 15.35
CA ALA A 25 14.06 1.71 14.44
C ALA A 25 13.49 1.74 13.02
N ASN A 26 12.84 0.67 12.57
CA ASN A 26 12.07 0.64 11.33
C ASN A 26 10.82 -0.24 11.50
N PRO A 27 9.61 0.33 11.58
CA PRO A 27 8.37 -0.41 11.66
C PRO A 27 7.84 -0.87 10.29
N SER A 28 8.55 -0.64 9.19
CA SER A 28 8.07 -1.00 7.85
C SER A 28 8.26 -2.48 7.53
N PHE A 29 7.30 -3.07 6.81
CA PHE A 29 7.44 -4.38 6.19
C PHE A 29 6.93 -4.35 4.75
N ASN A 30 7.38 -5.29 3.91
CA ASN A 30 6.99 -5.41 2.51
C ASN A 30 6.35 -6.77 2.24
N LEU A 31 5.36 -6.78 1.36
CA LEU A 31 4.78 -8.01 0.78
C LEU A 31 4.77 -7.85 -0.74
N CYS A 32 4.96 -8.96 -1.46
CA CYS A 32 4.81 -9.04 -2.90
C CYS A 32 3.89 -10.21 -3.25
N VAL A 33 2.78 -9.91 -3.95
CA VAL A 33 1.72 -10.87 -4.25
C VAL A 33 1.52 -10.91 -5.78
N PRO A 34 1.51 -12.11 -6.40
CA PRO A 34 1.13 -12.25 -7.80
C PRO A 34 -0.39 -12.05 -7.95
N VAL A 35 -0.81 -11.20 -8.90
CA VAL A 35 -2.22 -10.88 -9.14
C VAL A 35 -2.60 -11.23 -10.58
N GLU A 36 -3.67 -12.00 -10.73
CA GLU A 36 -4.28 -12.34 -12.03
C GLU A 36 -4.89 -11.07 -12.67
N ALA A 37 -4.28 -10.61 -13.77
CA ALA A 37 -4.62 -9.37 -14.45
C ALA A 37 -4.95 -9.55 -15.94
N GLN A 38 -5.04 -10.78 -16.44
CA GLN A 38 -5.37 -11.09 -17.84
C GLN A 38 -6.67 -10.42 -18.29
N ARG A 39 -7.75 -10.57 -17.51
CA ARG A 39 -9.06 -9.96 -17.83
C ARG A 39 -9.03 -8.44 -17.80
N LEU A 40 -8.23 -7.85 -16.90
CA LEU A 40 -8.06 -6.40 -16.85
C LEU A 40 -7.37 -5.89 -18.12
N TYR A 41 -6.37 -6.63 -18.61
CA TYR A 41 -5.66 -6.33 -19.84
C TYR A 41 -6.57 -6.43 -21.07
N GLU A 42 -7.37 -7.50 -21.16
CA GLU A 42 -8.36 -7.68 -22.23
C GLU A 42 -9.39 -6.55 -22.23
N CYS A 43 -9.96 -6.22 -21.07
CA CYS A 43 -10.91 -5.12 -20.94
C CYS A 43 -10.29 -3.76 -21.32
N ALA A 44 -9.03 -3.50 -20.95
CA ALA A 44 -8.32 -2.30 -21.35
C ALA A 44 -8.25 -2.17 -22.88
N LYS A 45 -7.91 -3.29 -23.55
CA LYS A 45 -7.83 -3.37 -25.01
C LYS A 45 -9.19 -3.19 -25.68
N ASP A 46 -10.20 -3.91 -25.21
CA ASP A 46 -11.55 -3.90 -25.80
C ASP A 46 -12.23 -2.53 -25.68
N ARG A 47 -11.98 -1.82 -24.57
CA ARG A 47 -12.52 -0.47 -24.33
C ARG A 47 -11.66 0.65 -24.90
N GLY A 48 -10.47 0.35 -25.42
CA GLY A 48 -9.51 1.35 -25.89
C GLY A 48 -9.01 2.29 -24.78
N VAL A 49 -8.88 1.79 -23.54
CA VAL A 49 -8.44 2.59 -22.39
C VAL A 49 -7.07 2.13 -21.87
N SER A 50 -6.41 2.98 -21.08
CA SER A 50 -5.07 2.68 -20.55
C SER A 50 -5.10 1.57 -19.50
N PHE A 51 -4.39 0.46 -19.76
CA PHE A 51 -4.16 -0.61 -18.78
C PHE A 51 -3.51 -0.08 -17.50
N PHE A 52 -2.55 0.85 -17.63
CA PHE A 52 -1.91 1.50 -16.49
C PHE A 52 -2.92 2.22 -15.61
N GLN A 53 -3.80 3.05 -16.20
CA GLN A 53 -4.80 3.80 -15.41
C GLN A 53 -5.85 2.86 -14.79
N LEU A 54 -6.24 1.79 -15.48
CA LEU A 54 -7.16 0.78 -14.93
C LEU A 54 -6.55 0.07 -13.70
N ALA A 55 -5.30 -0.38 -13.80
CA ALA A 55 -4.58 -0.99 -12.68
C ALA A 55 -4.39 -0.01 -11.53
N LEU A 56 -3.97 1.22 -11.83
CA LEU A 56 -3.82 2.30 -10.85
C LEU A 56 -5.14 2.59 -10.13
N TYR A 57 -6.24 2.68 -10.86
CA TYR A 57 -7.57 2.88 -10.28
C TYR A 57 -7.97 1.73 -9.34
N ALA A 58 -7.74 0.48 -9.74
CA ALA A 58 -8.00 -0.68 -8.87
C ALA A 58 -7.19 -0.58 -7.55
N LEU A 59 -5.92 -0.17 -7.61
CA LEU A 59 -5.08 0.05 -6.43
C LEU A 59 -5.61 1.20 -5.55
N VAL A 60 -6.03 2.31 -6.14
CA VAL A 60 -6.66 3.45 -5.43
C VAL A 60 -7.90 3.00 -4.67
N ARG A 61 -8.78 2.24 -5.33
CA ARG A 61 -9.99 1.70 -4.70
C ARG A 61 -9.67 0.72 -3.58
N ALA A 62 -8.69 -0.14 -3.78
CA ALA A 62 -8.26 -1.10 -2.77
C ALA A 62 -7.68 -0.41 -1.52
N ALA A 63 -6.79 0.57 -1.70
CA ALA A 63 -6.18 1.35 -0.62
C ALA A 63 -7.25 2.13 0.18
N ASN A 64 -8.15 2.81 -0.51
CA ASN A 64 -9.26 3.53 0.13
C ASN A 64 -10.26 2.62 0.85
N GLY A 65 -10.35 1.35 0.44
CA GLY A 65 -11.21 0.35 1.06
C GLY A 65 -10.68 -0.26 2.35
N VAL A 66 -9.45 0.05 2.77
CA VAL A 66 -8.85 -0.45 4.02
C VAL A 66 -8.51 0.73 4.94
N PRO A 67 -9.29 0.96 6.02
CA PRO A 67 -9.12 2.14 6.88
C PRO A 67 -7.69 2.34 7.40
N GLN A 68 -7.01 1.25 7.74
CA GLN A 68 -5.66 1.24 8.29
C GLN A 68 -4.60 1.85 7.34
N LEU A 69 -4.80 1.75 6.02
CA LEU A 69 -3.89 2.36 5.04
C LEU A 69 -4.05 3.90 5.00
N LYS A 70 -5.17 4.42 5.51
CA LYS A 70 -5.51 5.86 5.57
C LYS A 70 -5.12 6.52 6.88
N GLN A 71 -4.54 5.77 7.81
CA GLN A 71 -4.19 6.27 9.14
C GLN A 71 -2.78 6.86 9.18
N ARG A 72 -2.61 7.96 9.91
CA ARG A 72 -1.32 8.65 10.11
C ARG A 72 -1.14 9.08 11.56
N LEU A 73 0.10 9.41 11.92
CA LEU A 73 0.41 10.15 13.12
C LEU A 73 0.48 11.65 12.75
N LEU A 74 -0.32 12.47 13.42
CA LEU A 74 -0.29 13.94 13.29
C LEU A 74 0.03 14.53 14.66
N GLY A 75 1.29 14.91 14.89
CA GLY A 75 1.77 15.22 16.24
C GLY A 75 1.70 13.98 17.13
N ASP A 76 0.91 14.03 18.19
CA ASP A 76 0.64 12.88 19.06
C ASP A 76 -0.68 12.16 18.74
N ASP A 77 -1.50 12.76 17.88
CA ASP A 77 -2.81 12.24 17.51
C ASP A 77 -2.72 11.21 16.39
N ILE A 78 -3.60 10.21 16.48
CA ILE A 78 -3.80 9.25 15.41
C ILE A 78 -4.99 9.74 14.59
N ILE A 79 -4.78 9.98 13.30
CA ILE A 79 -5.83 10.42 12.39
C ILE A 79 -6.12 9.35 11.35
N GLU A 80 -7.33 9.37 10.79
CA GLU A 80 -7.72 8.59 9.62
C GLU A 80 -8.28 9.55 8.57
N TYR A 81 -7.64 9.60 7.39
CA TYR A 81 -8.18 10.37 6.28
C TYR A 81 -9.46 9.73 5.74
N ASP A 82 -10.39 10.57 5.29
CA ASP A 82 -11.62 10.09 4.65
C ASP A 82 -11.28 9.33 3.37
N GLN A 83 -10.37 9.89 2.57
CA GLN A 83 -9.88 9.32 1.33
C GLN A 83 -8.39 9.61 1.13
N LEU A 84 -7.74 8.75 0.36
CA LEU A 84 -6.39 8.92 -0.13
C LEU A 84 -6.40 9.20 -1.62
N ALA A 85 -5.60 10.18 -2.04
CA ALA A 85 -5.14 10.28 -3.41
C ALA A 85 -4.02 9.27 -3.69
N VAL A 86 -3.60 9.16 -4.95
CA VAL A 86 -2.39 8.44 -5.34
C VAL A 86 -1.39 9.37 -5.99
N MET A 87 -0.13 9.22 -5.61
CA MET A 87 0.99 9.85 -6.29
C MET A 87 1.74 8.80 -7.11
N THR A 88 1.77 8.98 -8.43
CA THR A 88 2.40 8.03 -9.36
C THR A 88 3.52 8.69 -10.15
N PRO A 89 4.72 8.08 -10.26
CA PRO A 89 5.73 8.54 -11.19
C PRO A 89 5.29 8.24 -12.63
N VAL A 90 5.50 9.21 -13.51
CA VAL A 90 5.32 9.10 -14.97
C VAL A 90 6.67 9.35 -15.62
N MET A 91 7.12 8.40 -16.44
CA MET A 91 8.38 8.54 -17.20
C MET A 91 8.25 9.70 -18.20
N THR A 92 9.26 10.57 -18.23
CA THR A 92 9.33 11.69 -19.16
C THR A 92 10.18 11.32 -20.39
N ALA A 93 10.15 12.16 -21.43
CA ALA A 93 10.99 11.99 -22.61
C ALA A 93 12.50 12.05 -22.34
N GLN A 94 12.93 12.50 -21.16
CA GLN A 94 14.34 12.61 -20.75
C GLN A 94 14.82 11.41 -19.91
N GLU A 95 14.09 10.30 -19.93
CA GLU A 95 14.41 9.06 -19.17
C GLU A 95 14.48 9.24 -17.63
N GLY A 96 13.93 10.35 -17.12
CA GLY A 96 13.61 10.54 -15.71
C GLY A 96 12.10 10.47 -15.46
N PHE A 97 11.65 10.75 -14.24
CA PHE A 97 10.22 10.73 -13.92
C PHE A 97 9.71 12.06 -13.37
N ARG A 98 8.42 12.32 -13.61
CA ARG A 98 7.63 13.37 -12.98
C ARG A 98 6.52 12.72 -12.19
N GLN A 99 6.38 13.07 -10.91
CA GLN A 99 5.27 12.58 -10.11
C GLN A 99 3.98 13.34 -10.44
N VAL A 100 2.89 12.59 -10.52
CA VAL A 100 1.55 13.09 -10.77
C VAL A 100 0.65 12.71 -9.60
N TRP A 101 -0.11 13.70 -9.12
CA TRP A 101 -1.16 13.52 -8.14
C TRP A 101 -2.48 13.18 -8.85
N CYS A 102 -3.14 12.11 -8.42
CA CYS A 102 -4.44 11.70 -8.90
C CYS A 102 -5.39 11.48 -7.72
N ASP A 103 -6.49 12.22 -7.68
CA ASP A 103 -7.50 12.05 -6.65
C ASP A 103 -8.28 10.73 -6.82
N ASN A 104 -8.80 10.20 -5.72
CA ASN A 104 -9.77 9.11 -5.77
C ASN A 104 -11.07 9.59 -6.45
N ALA A 105 -11.71 8.71 -7.22
CA ALA A 105 -12.96 9.02 -7.90
C ALA A 105 -14.00 7.90 -7.71
N ALA A 106 -15.26 8.24 -7.97
CA ALA A 106 -16.40 7.32 -7.82
C ALA A 106 -16.31 6.11 -8.76
N ASP A 107 -15.90 6.34 -10.01
CA ASP A 107 -15.73 5.34 -11.05
C ASP A 107 -14.44 5.57 -11.87
N PHE A 108 -14.12 4.60 -12.74
CA PHE A 108 -12.93 4.67 -13.59
C PHE A 108 -12.98 5.80 -14.62
N ALA A 109 -14.16 6.13 -15.16
CA ALA A 109 -14.28 7.17 -16.18
C ALA A 109 -13.97 8.55 -15.59
N ALA A 110 -14.51 8.84 -14.40
CA ALA A 110 -14.20 10.06 -13.66
C ALA A 110 -12.71 10.11 -13.26
N PHE A 111 -12.15 9.00 -12.78
CA PHE A 111 -10.72 8.91 -12.46
C PHE A 111 -9.84 9.18 -13.67
N SER A 112 -10.10 8.49 -14.78
CA SER A 112 -9.33 8.62 -16.02
C SER A 112 -9.43 10.04 -16.60
N HIS A 113 -10.64 10.61 -16.62
CA HIS A 113 -10.87 11.97 -17.10
C HIS A 113 -10.04 13.01 -16.32
N ALA A 114 -10.01 12.91 -14.99
CA ALA A 114 -9.25 13.81 -14.13
C ALA A 114 -7.73 13.58 -14.20
N ALA A 115 -7.28 12.31 -14.26
CA ALA A 115 -5.87 11.96 -14.21
C ALA A 115 -5.14 12.14 -15.55
N THR A 116 -5.82 11.89 -16.67
CA THR A 116 -5.19 11.84 -18.01
C THR A 116 -4.48 13.13 -18.39
N PRO A 117 -5.06 14.33 -18.25
CA PRO A 117 -4.37 15.57 -18.62
C PRO A 117 -3.03 15.75 -17.90
N ASN A 118 -2.98 15.42 -16.60
CA ASN A 118 -1.77 15.53 -15.79
C ASN A 118 -0.73 14.46 -16.15
N ILE A 119 -1.17 13.23 -16.43
CA ILE A 119 -0.29 12.15 -16.88
C ILE A 119 0.32 12.48 -18.24
N GLU A 120 -0.47 12.97 -19.19
CA GLU A 120 0.04 13.35 -20.52
C GLU A 120 0.97 14.56 -20.44
N ALA A 121 0.62 15.59 -19.67
CA ALA A 121 1.50 16.74 -19.45
C ALA A 121 2.86 16.31 -18.86
N ALA A 122 2.85 15.42 -17.86
CA ALA A 122 4.06 14.94 -17.19
C ALA A 122 5.09 14.33 -18.15
N LYS A 123 4.66 13.60 -19.19
CA LYS A 123 5.55 12.99 -20.20
C LYS A 123 6.41 14.01 -20.94
N HIS A 124 5.92 15.25 -21.06
CA HIS A 124 6.54 16.34 -21.80
C HIS A 124 7.22 17.38 -20.90
N THR A 125 7.31 17.12 -19.59
CA THR A 125 8.01 18.00 -18.63
C THR A 125 9.41 17.50 -18.30
N ALA A 126 10.24 18.39 -17.75
CA ALA A 126 11.52 17.99 -17.16
C ALA A 126 11.27 17.06 -15.94
N PRO A 127 12.10 16.02 -15.74
CA PRO A 127 12.05 15.19 -14.54
C PRO A 127 12.20 16.04 -13.28
N ALA A 128 11.31 15.83 -12.32
CA ALA A 128 11.41 16.43 -11.00
C ALA A 128 10.39 15.77 -10.05
N PRO A 129 10.74 15.61 -8.75
CA PRO A 129 9.78 15.16 -7.76
C PRO A 129 8.62 16.16 -7.63
N LEU A 130 7.46 15.66 -7.24
CA LEU A 130 6.35 16.49 -6.82
C LEU A 130 6.45 16.68 -5.30
N ILE A 131 6.66 17.92 -4.87
CA ILE A 131 6.71 18.25 -3.45
C ILE A 131 5.28 18.56 -3.00
N VAL A 132 4.77 17.77 -2.06
CA VAL A 132 3.42 17.91 -1.51
C VAL A 132 3.49 18.15 -0.01
N ASN A 133 2.52 18.92 0.49
CA ASN A 133 2.32 19.12 1.92
C ASN A 133 1.24 18.14 2.41
N GLY A 134 1.51 17.41 3.49
CA GLY A 134 0.60 16.43 4.08
C GLY A 134 0.83 14.99 3.60
N GLU A 135 0.11 14.04 4.20
CA GLU A 135 0.31 12.60 3.98
C GLU A 135 -0.98 11.87 3.56
N ASN A 136 -1.96 12.61 2.99
CA ASN A 136 -3.27 12.12 2.53
C ASN A 136 -3.23 11.43 1.16
N PHE A 137 -2.15 10.68 0.91
CA PHE A 137 -1.94 9.92 -0.30
C PHE A 137 -1.22 8.61 0.00
N PHE A 138 -1.08 7.79 -1.03
CA PHE A 138 -0.10 6.70 -1.09
C PHE A 138 0.69 6.81 -2.39
N CYS A 139 1.90 6.25 -2.41
CA CYS A 139 2.70 6.17 -3.62
C CYS A 139 2.34 4.89 -4.38
N ALA A 140 2.18 4.97 -5.70
CA ALA A 140 2.02 3.79 -6.54
C ALA A 140 2.87 3.92 -7.80
N SER A 141 3.84 3.02 -7.96
CA SER A 141 4.75 3.00 -9.11
C SER A 141 4.47 1.80 -10.01
N CYS A 142 4.77 1.95 -11.31
CA CYS A 142 4.72 0.86 -12.27
C CYS A 142 6.12 0.61 -12.83
N LEU A 143 6.56 -0.65 -12.82
CA LEU A 143 7.74 -1.12 -13.54
C LEU A 143 7.28 -1.93 -14.76
N PRO A 144 6.82 -1.29 -15.84
CA PRO A 144 6.19 -1.98 -16.97
C PRO A 144 7.17 -2.89 -17.73
N TRP A 145 8.47 -2.74 -17.51
CA TRP A 145 9.53 -3.50 -18.16
C TRP A 145 9.93 -4.76 -17.37
N LEU A 146 9.63 -4.83 -16.08
CA LEU A 146 10.15 -5.84 -15.17
C LEU A 146 9.03 -6.66 -14.52
N HIS A 147 9.10 -7.98 -14.66
CA HIS A 147 8.28 -8.92 -13.90
C HIS A 147 9.09 -9.41 -12.70
N PHE A 148 9.02 -8.67 -11.59
CA PHE A 148 9.81 -8.92 -10.39
C PHE A 148 9.13 -9.92 -9.44
N SER A 149 9.92 -10.55 -8.56
CA SER A 149 9.45 -11.41 -7.47
C SER A 149 9.49 -10.74 -6.10
N ALA A 150 10.32 -9.70 -5.93
CA ALA A 150 10.45 -8.93 -4.69
C ALA A 150 10.97 -7.52 -4.98
N ILE A 151 10.65 -6.58 -4.09
CA ILE A 151 11.17 -5.21 -4.07
C ILE A 151 11.11 -4.66 -2.63
N THR A 152 12.10 -3.84 -2.26
CA THR A 152 12.04 -2.96 -1.10
C THR A 152 11.85 -1.52 -1.56
N HIS A 153 10.93 -0.79 -0.94
CA HIS A 153 10.63 0.59 -1.33
C HIS A 153 11.54 1.60 -0.62
N ALA A 154 11.93 2.67 -1.32
CA ALA A 154 12.53 3.84 -0.68
C ALA A 154 11.55 4.45 0.34
N GLU A 155 12.10 5.07 1.40
CA GLU A 155 11.31 5.73 2.43
C GLU A 155 11.53 7.24 2.36
N TYR A 156 10.46 8.01 2.58
CA TYR A 156 10.55 9.47 2.68
C TYR A 156 11.32 9.87 3.94
N TYR A 157 10.99 9.19 5.05
CA TYR A 157 11.76 9.13 6.29
C TYR A 157 11.51 7.75 6.90
N VAL A 158 12.38 7.35 7.83
CA VAL A 158 12.29 6.04 8.47
C VAL A 158 11.01 5.92 9.27
N GLY A 159 10.20 4.90 8.97
CA GLY A 159 8.91 4.69 9.63
C GLY A 159 7.77 5.57 9.10
N ALA A 160 7.87 6.11 7.89
CA ALA A 160 6.74 6.78 7.25
C ALA A 160 5.49 5.88 7.16
N ALA A 161 4.33 6.42 7.55
CA ALA A 161 3.05 5.70 7.51
C ALA A 161 2.39 5.69 6.12
N VAL A 162 2.88 6.53 5.20
CA VAL A 162 2.44 6.59 3.80
C VAL A 162 2.76 5.26 3.10
N PRO A 163 1.74 4.49 2.65
CA PRO A 163 1.99 3.26 1.92
C PRO A 163 2.72 3.53 0.60
N ALA A 164 3.61 2.62 0.23
CA ALA A 164 4.28 2.64 -1.06
C ALA A 164 4.01 1.34 -1.79
N LEU A 165 3.46 1.43 -2.99
CA LEU A 165 3.10 0.31 -3.83
C LEU A 165 3.92 0.33 -5.12
N THR A 166 4.24 -0.85 -5.64
CA THR A 166 4.83 -1.01 -6.97
C THR A 166 4.18 -2.20 -7.64
N TRP A 167 3.73 -2.07 -8.89
CA TRP A 167 3.35 -3.22 -9.71
C TRP A 167 4.25 -3.36 -10.93
N GLY A 168 4.35 -4.58 -11.46
CA GLY A 168 5.28 -4.91 -12.53
C GLY A 168 4.63 -5.22 -13.89
N LYS A 169 5.48 -5.68 -14.80
CA LYS A 169 5.13 -6.15 -16.13
C LYS A 169 4.14 -7.32 -16.08
N LEU A 170 3.09 -7.25 -16.90
CA LEU A 170 2.21 -8.39 -17.16
C LEU A 170 3.00 -9.51 -17.86
N LYS A 171 2.98 -10.71 -17.29
CA LYS A 171 3.57 -11.92 -17.89
C LYS A 171 2.66 -13.10 -17.60
N ASN A 172 2.26 -13.83 -18.64
CA ASN A 172 1.38 -14.99 -18.54
C ASN A 172 0.09 -14.69 -17.75
N GLY A 173 -0.52 -13.53 -18.00
CA GLY A 173 -1.74 -13.11 -17.31
C GLY A 173 -1.56 -12.54 -15.89
N ILE A 174 -0.34 -12.54 -15.34
CA ILE A 174 -0.07 -12.13 -13.95
C ILE A 174 0.77 -10.84 -13.90
N ILE A 175 0.44 -9.93 -12.99
CA ILE A 175 1.31 -8.83 -12.57
C ILE A 175 1.78 -9.06 -11.12
N PRO A 176 3.05 -8.80 -10.78
CA PRO A 176 3.45 -8.74 -9.39
C PRO A 176 3.00 -7.40 -8.80
N VAL A 177 2.40 -7.43 -7.61
CA VAL A 177 2.02 -6.24 -6.85
C VAL A 177 2.72 -6.30 -5.50
N ALA A 178 3.59 -5.34 -5.25
CA ALA A 178 4.27 -5.16 -3.99
C ALA A 178 3.72 -3.97 -3.22
N GLY A 179 3.70 -4.09 -1.90
CA GLY A 179 3.32 -3.02 -0.99
C GLY A 179 4.21 -2.98 0.24
N LYS A 180 4.62 -1.77 0.61
CA LYS A 180 5.23 -1.43 1.89
C LYS A 180 4.20 -0.82 2.81
N PHE A 181 4.18 -1.28 4.05
CA PHE A 181 3.27 -0.81 5.09
C PHE A 181 4.02 -0.56 6.39
N ASN A 182 3.54 0.39 7.19
CA ASN A 182 4.04 0.63 8.54
C ASN A 182 3.27 -0.24 9.55
N HIS A 183 4.00 -1.07 10.31
CA HIS A 183 3.42 -2.07 11.21
C HIS A 183 2.67 -1.46 12.40
N ALA A 184 2.97 -0.21 12.78
CA ALA A 184 2.21 0.52 13.79
C ALA A 184 0.75 0.75 13.36
N PHE A 185 0.49 0.84 12.05
CA PHE A 185 -0.84 1.06 11.49
C PHE A 185 -1.40 -0.13 10.73
N VAL A 186 -0.59 -1.06 10.26
CA VAL A 186 -1.01 -2.14 9.35
C VAL A 186 -0.44 -3.46 9.85
N ASP A 187 -1.26 -4.50 9.93
CA ASP A 187 -0.80 -5.86 10.27
C ASP A 187 -1.00 -6.75 9.04
N GLY A 188 -0.52 -8.00 9.11
CA GLY A 188 -0.75 -8.99 8.05
C GLY A 188 -2.24 -9.12 7.64
N LEU A 189 -3.18 -9.01 8.58
CA LEU A 189 -4.63 -9.01 8.30
C LEU A 189 -5.06 -7.80 7.44
N HIS A 190 -4.51 -6.63 7.71
CA HIS A 190 -4.86 -5.40 7.01
C HIS A 190 -4.25 -5.40 5.59
N ALA A 191 -3.02 -5.87 5.47
CA ALA A 191 -2.35 -6.04 4.19
C ALA A 191 -3.05 -7.12 3.33
N SER A 192 -3.47 -8.26 3.91
CA SER A 192 -4.21 -9.29 3.17
C SER A 192 -5.57 -8.77 2.68
N ARG A 193 -6.28 -7.98 3.51
CA ARG A 193 -7.51 -7.28 3.11
C ARG A 193 -7.30 -6.28 1.97
N PHE A 194 -6.12 -5.65 1.90
CA PHE A 194 -5.74 -4.79 0.79
C PHE A 194 -5.54 -5.62 -0.49
N PHE A 195 -4.69 -6.65 -0.46
CA PHE A 195 -4.43 -7.49 -1.64
C PHE A 195 -5.70 -8.19 -2.16
N ALA A 196 -6.56 -8.70 -1.28
CA ALA A 196 -7.85 -9.26 -1.69
C ALA A 196 -8.74 -8.24 -2.42
N ARG A 197 -8.69 -6.95 -2.01
CA ARG A 197 -9.40 -5.87 -2.72
C ARG A 197 -8.75 -5.52 -4.05
N VAL A 198 -7.42 -5.62 -4.16
CA VAL A 198 -6.72 -5.44 -5.43
C VAL A 198 -7.16 -6.53 -6.42
N GLU A 199 -7.13 -7.79 -6.02
CA GLU A 199 -7.59 -8.92 -6.84
C GLU A 199 -9.06 -8.74 -7.26
N GLU A 200 -9.92 -8.33 -6.33
CA GLU A 200 -11.33 -8.01 -6.61
C GLU A 200 -11.46 -6.88 -7.63
N GLY A 201 -10.76 -5.76 -7.43
CA GLY A 201 -10.82 -4.59 -8.29
C GLY A 201 -10.33 -4.90 -9.71
N VAL A 202 -9.22 -5.62 -9.83
CA VAL A 202 -8.67 -6.10 -11.11
C VAL A 202 -9.66 -7.02 -11.81
N ARG A 203 -10.29 -7.96 -11.08
CA ARG A 203 -11.29 -8.88 -11.64
C ARG A 203 -12.56 -8.17 -12.11
N ARG A 204 -13.12 -7.26 -11.30
CA ARG A 204 -14.33 -6.50 -11.63
C ARG A 204 -14.12 -5.54 -12.80
N ALA A 205 -12.99 -4.84 -12.81
CA ALA A 205 -12.66 -3.96 -13.92
C ALA A 205 -12.49 -4.74 -15.24
N GLY A 206 -12.17 -6.04 -15.18
CA GLY A 206 -12.12 -6.95 -16.31
C GLY A 206 -13.45 -7.66 -16.65
N ASP A 207 -14.54 -7.44 -15.91
CA ASP A 207 -15.82 -8.12 -16.15
C ASP A 207 -16.77 -7.24 -17.01
N PRO A 208 -17.15 -7.68 -18.22
CA PRO A 208 -18.09 -6.95 -19.09
C PRO A 208 -19.48 -6.73 -18.46
N LEU A 209 -19.86 -7.53 -17.46
CA LEU A 209 -21.18 -7.55 -16.83
C LEU A 209 -21.22 -6.87 -15.44
N ALA A 210 -20.09 -6.35 -14.94
CA ALA A 210 -19.99 -5.79 -13.59
C ALA A 210 -20.91 -4.58 -13.32
N GLY A 211 -21.53 -3.99 -14.35
CA GLY A 211 -22.58 -2.97 -14.20
C GLY A 211 -23.93 -3.51 -13.67
N ARG A 212 -24.09 -4.81 -13.41
CA ARG A 212 -25.37 -5.43 -13.02
C ARG A 212 -25.36 -6.29 -11.74
N ILE A 213 -24.24 -6.40 -11.01
CA ILE A 213 -24.14 -7.34 -9.89
C ILE A 213 -24.07 -6.60 -8.55
N ASN A 214 -25.15 -6.74 -7.77
CA ASN A 214 -25.24 -6.31 -6.38
C ASN A 214 -24.15 -6.97 -5.52
N ILE A 215 -23.62 -6.19 -4.59
CA ILE A 215 -22.53 -6.55 -3.68
C ILE A 215 -22.91 -7.80 -2.88
N VAL A 216 -22.17 -8.90 -3.08
CA VAL A 216 -22.06 -9.94 -2.05
C VAL A 216 -20.92 -9.51 -1.12
N PRO A 217 -21.11 -9.51 0.21
CA PRO A 217 -20.07 -9.09 1.14
C PRO A 217 -18.82 -9.97 0.97
N VAL A 218 -17.67 -9.31 1.16
CA VAL A 218 -16.30 -9.89 1.21
C VAL A 218 -16.34 -11.34 1.67
N ILE A 219 -15.94 -12.26 0.79
CA ILE A 219 -15.72 -13.66 1.16
C ILE A 219 -14.80 -13.62 2.39
N PRO A 220 -15.22 -14.14 3.56
CA PRO A 220 -14.33 -14.21 4.71
C PRO A 220 -13.10 -15.01 4.28
N LEU A 221 -11.91 -14.47 4.54
CA LEU A 221 -10.66 -15.20 4.34
C LEU A 221 -10.85 -16.63 4.89
N PRO A 222 -10.38 -17.67 4.18
CA PRO A 222 -10.45 -19.02 4.71
C PRO A 222 -9.87 -19.00 6.12
N ARG A 223 -10.60 -19.60 7.07
CA ARG A 223 -10.10 -19.77 8.45
C ARG A 223 -8.70 -20.39 8.34
N PRO A 224 -7.73 -19.98 9.18
CA PRO A 224 -6.41 -20.60 9.18
C PRO A 224 -6.57 -22.12 9.23
N PHE A 225 -5.76 -22.85 8.46
CA PHE A 225 -5.81 -24.30 8.36
C PHE A 225 -5.94 -24.96 9.76
N PRO A 226 -6.77 -26.01 9.92
CA PRO A 226 -6.89 -26.73 11.18
C PRO A 226 -5.52 -27.33 11.53
N GLY A 227 -4.81 -26.69 12.45
CA GLY A 227 -3.39 -26.98 12.76
C GLY A 227 -2.60 -25.75 13.22
N TRP A 228 -3.05 -24.53 12.88
CA TRP A 228 -2.54 -23.32 13.52
C TRP A 228 -3.19 -23.19 14.89
N LEU A 229 -2.37 -23.12 15.96
CA LEU A 229 -2.83 -22.87 17.32
C LEU A 229 -3.77 -21.66 17.36
N PRO A 230 -4.80 -21.64 18.22
CA PRO A 230 -5.72 -20.51 18.31
C PRO A 230 -4.97 -19.19 18.51
N LEU A 231 -5.48 -18.11 17.92
CA LEU A 231 -4.87 -16.77 17.86
C LEU A 231 -4.20 -16.26 19.17
N PRO A 232 -4.68 -16.59 20.39
CA PRO A 232 -3.99 -16.19 21.63
C PRO A 232 -2.59 -16.82 21.81
N ALA A 233 -2.35 -18.01 21.27
CA ALA A 233 -1.10 -18.75 21.47
C ALA A 233 0.03 -18.32 20.52
N LEU A 234 -0.30 -17.83 19.31
CA LEU A 234 0.69 -17.34 18.35
C LEU A 234 1.28 -15.97 18.75
N LEU A 235 0.48 -15.10 19.39
CA LEU A 235 0.98 -13.83 19.93
C LEU A 235 2.02 -14.07 21.04
N GLN A 236 1.82 -15.09 21.89
CA GLN A 236 2.78 -15.43 22.96
C GLN A 236 4.11 -15.98 22.41
N ILE A 237 4.10 -16.72 21.31
CA ILE A 237 5.34 -17.28 20.74
C ILE A 237 6.19 -16.18 20.07
N GLN A 238 5.57 -15.20 19.39
CA GLN A 238 6.30 -14.05 18.85
C GLN A 238 6.83 -13.12 19.96
N HIS A 239 6.06 -12.88 21.02
CA HIS A 239 6.53 -12.11 22.18
C HIS A 239 7.67 -12.82 22.94
N ALA A 240 7.58 -14.14 23.14
CA ALA A 240 8.60 -14.91 23.86
C ALA A 240 9.92 -15.05 23.07
N GLY A 241 9.85 -15.18 21.73
CA GLY A 241 11.03 -15.23 20.87
C GLY A 241 11.79 -13.89 20.81
N CYS A 242 11.08 -12.77 20.80
CA CYS A 242 11.68 -11.44 20.77
C CYS A 242 12.27 -11.03 22.13
N LEU A 243 11.62 -11.37 23.25
CA LEU A 243 12.17 -11.12 24.59
C LEU A 243 13.46 -11.91 24.86
N ARG A 244 13.57 -13.14 24.34
CA ARG A 244 14.78 -13.97 24.53
C ARG A 244 16.01 -13.42 23.82
N LEU A 245 15.82 -12.68 22.72
CA LEU A 245 16.89 -12.00 22.00
C LEU A 245 17.29 -10.65 22.63
N GLN A 246 16.36 -9.96 23.29
CA GLN A 246 16.67 -8.68 23.97
C GLN A 246 17.41 -8.84 25.30
N LEU A 247 17.39 -10.02 25.92
CA LEU A 247 18.11 -10.32 27.18
C LEU A 247 19.58 -10.74 26.97
N GLN A 248 20.06 -10.88 25.73
CA GLN A 248 21.47 -11.09 25.42
C GLN A 248 22.10 -9.79 24.93
N GLN A 249 22.34 -8.84 25.84
CA GLN A 249 23.29 -7.76 25.55
C GLN A 249 24.71 -8.34 25.46
N PRO A 250 25.51 -8.00 24.45
CA PRO A 250 26.94 -8.30 24.49
C PRO A 250 27.59 -7.48 25.62
N ALA A 251 28.44 -8.14 26.40
CA ALA A 251 29.20 -7.53 27.49
C ALA A 251 29.95 -6.28 27.01
N ARG A 252 29.80 -5.18 27.76
CA ARG A 252 30.58 -3.95 27.57
C ARG A 252 32.07 -4.26 27.72
N PHE A 253 32.87 -3.97 26.70
CA PHE A 253 34.32 -3.89 26.84
C PHE A 253 34.70 -2.65 27.67
N PRO A 254 35.68 -2.74 28.59
CA PRO A 254 36.14 -1.59 29.34
C PRO A 254 36.93 -0.65 28.45
N GLN A 255 36.60 0.65 28.52
CA GLN A 255 37.46 1.73 28.06
C GLN A 255 38.68 1.80 28.98
N ASN A 256 39.88 1.59 28.44
CA ASN A 256 41.10 2.08 29.05
C ASN A 256 41.71 3.15 28.14
N LEU A 257 41.76 4.36 28.68
CA LEU A 257 42.59 5.48 28.24
C LEU A 257 44.05 5.19 28.57
N SER A 258 44.98 5.50 27.68
CA SER A 258 46.27 6.13 28.04
C SER A 258 46.92 6.74 26.79
N HIS A 259 47.28 8.01 26.96
CA HIS A 259 48.31 8.85 26.31
C HIS A 259 48.99 8.40 25.02
#